data_AF-A0A5C6CZN9-F1
#
_entry.id   AF-A0A5C6CZN9-F1
#
_cell.length_a   1.000
_cell.length_b   1.000
_cell.length_c   1.000
_cell.angle_alpha   90.00
_cell.angle_beta   90.00
_cell.angle_gamma   90.00
#
_symmetry.space_group_name_H-M   'P 1'
#
loop_
_entity.id
_entity.type
_entity.pdbx_description
1 polymer ?
#
loop_
_entity_poly.entity_id
_entity_poly.type
_entity_poly.pdbx_seq_one_letter_code
_entity_poly.pdbx_strand_id
1 'polypeptide(L)'
;MSHVMPYGNAFLSFALVALASGVTFAGGPQVAFDFGRIAECVEIAGEDALLTPGEKLVELKLRVSVHLLAGKISDVEEVRIEVGDRDNRMRVHSFAPSTQMASHFGGDIEWSKTTEEGHSLGASLGGELPAPVGGLIAHVTPTISGGTKNSETITEKQLRLAPKFAVVASGTIGQEHGVFFKLRSSSQSSLEGTHDLTVRFIVPEKWRGDSVRVCCQATGTEKVFWMKQQATWAHTCGPVALYLAGDAEARQAAIRYVSGKERG
;
A
#
# COMPACT_ATOMS: atom_id res chain seq x y z
N MET A 1 25.66 88.86 -20.81
CA MET A 1 26.49 88.35 -19.69
C MET A 1 25.54 87.62 -18.78
N SER A 2 25.57 86.30 -18.59
CA SER A 2 26.67 85.36 -18.47
C SER A 2 26.20 83.94 -18.83
N HIS A 3 27.05 83.21 -19.57
CA HIS A 3 26.97 81.77 -19.79
C HIS A 3 27.04 80.99 -18.46
N VAL A 4 26.48 79.77 -18.41
CA VAL A 4 27.23 78.50 -18.16
C VAL A 4 26.28 77.28 -18.22
N MET A 5 26.66 76.38 -19.14
CA MET A 5 26.54 74.92 -19.31
C MET A 5 25.30 74.06 -18.94
N PRO A 6 24.99 73.03 -19.77
CA PRO A 6 23.97 72.03 -19.53
C PRO A 6 24.53 70.85 -18.72
N TYR A 7 23.77 70.39 -17.71
CA TYR A 7 24.01 69.10 -17.06
C TYR A 7 23.08 68.04 -17.65
N GLY A 8 23.69 66.99 -18.17
CA GLY A 8 23.01 65.81 -18.68
C GLY A 8 22.35 65.01 -17.57
N ASN A 9 21.17 64.46 -17.85
CA ASN A 9 20.58 63.41 -17.06
C ASN A 9 20.36 62.20 -17.97
N ALA A 10 21.27 61.24 -17.83
CA ALA A 10 21.07 59.87 -18.27
C ALA A 10 19.92 59.28 -17.44
N PHE A 11 18.75 59.07 -18.04
CA PHE A 11 17.72 58.26 -17.43
C PHE A 11 18.07 56.79 -17.66
N LEU A 12 18.62 56.19 -16.60
CA LEU A 12 18.87 54.76 -16.48
C LEU A 12 17.54 54.00 -16.52
N SER A 13 17.40 53.11 -17.50
CA SER A 13 16.37 52.08 -17.56
C SER A 13 16.51 51.13 -16.36
N PHE A 14 15.51 51.08 -15.49
CA PHE A 14 15.28 49.95 -14.59
C PHE A 14 14.05 49.20 -15.06
N ALA A 15 14.25 48.23 -15.96
CA ALA A 15 13.24 47.23 -16.27
C ALA A 15 13.20 46.22 -15.11
N LEU A 16 12.23 46.40 -14.22
CA LEU A 16 11.93 45.46 -13.16
C LEU A 16 11.30 44.20 -13.79
N VAL A 17 12.12 43.23 -14.17
CA VAL A 17 11.63 41.89 -14.53
C VAL A 17 11.18 41.23 -13.23
N ALA A 18 9.89 41.35 -12.93
CA ALA A 18 9.25 40.55 -11.91
C ALA A 18 9.24 39.09 -12.40
N LEU A 19 10.25 38.33 -11.97
CA LEU A 19 10.21 36.87 -12.01
C LEU A 19 9.06 36.45 -11.09
N ALA A 20 7.87 36.26 -11.67
CA ALA A 20 6.79 35.54 -11.04
C ALA A 20 7.25 34.09 -10.90
N SER A 21 7.99 33.80 -9.82
CA SER A 21 8.21 32.45 -9.34
C SER A 21 6.85 31.93 -8.90
N GLY A 22 6.11 31.32 -9.84
CA GLY A 22 4.91 30.57 -9.50
C GLY A 22 5.28 29.55 -8.44
N VAL A 23 4.64 29.63 -7.27
CA VAL A 23 4.78 28.60 -6.24
C VAL A 23 4.11 27.36 -6.83
N THR A 24 4.89 26.47 -7.43
CA THR A 24 4.39 25.17 -7.86
C THR A 24 4.08 24.38 -6.58
N PHE A 25 2.83 24.41 -6.14
CA PHE A 25 2.33 23.38 -5.25
C PHE A 25 2.52 22.06 -6.00
N ALA A 26 3.40 21.20 -5.51
CA ALA A 26 3.45 19.82 -5.98
C ALA A 26 2.07 19.23 -5.66
N GLY A 27 1.23 19.06 -6.69
CA GLY A 27 -0.10 18.48 -6.54
C GLY A 27 -0.02 17.05 -6.01
N GLY A 28 -1.10 16.59 -5.36
CA GLY A 28 -1.24 15.21 -4.94
C GLY A 28 -1.11 14.21 -6.10
N PRO A 29 -0.95 12.90 -5.81
CA PRO A 29 -0.72 11.90 -6.83
C PRO A 29 -1.89 11.87 -7.83
N GLN A 30 -1.55 11.84 -9.12
CA GLN A 30 -2.52 11.65 -10.20
C GLN A 30 -2.41 10.21 -10.67
N VAL A 31 -3.47 9.43 -10.47
CA VAL A 31 -3.51 8.01 -10.80
C VAL A 31 -4.52 7.77 -11.92
N ALA A 32 -4.14 6.97 -12.91
CA ALA A 32 -5.03 6.48 -13.94
C ALA A 32 -5.20 4.97 -13.82
N PHE A 33 -6.41 4.51 -14.16
CA PHE A 33 -6.76 3.10 -14.22
C PHE A 33 -7.11 2.72 -15.65
N ASP A 34 -6.61 1.57 -16.10
CA ASP A 34 -6.96 0.98 -17.38
C ASP A 34 -7.35 -0.50 -17.22
N PHE A 35 -8.39 -0.92 -17.93
CA PHE A 35 -8.88 -2.30 -17.92
C PHE A 35 -9.72 -2.58 -19.16
N GLY A 36 -9.64 -3.83 -19.65
CA GLY A 36 -10.38 -4.27 -20.84
C GLY A 36 -11.90 -4.09 -20.69
N ARG A 37 -12.57 -3.64 -21.76
CA ARG A 37 -14.03 -3.45 -21.80
C ARG A 37 -14.80 -4.69 -22.27
N ILE A 38 -14.08 -5.68 -22.80
CA ILE A 38 -14.62 -6.96 -23.25
C ILE A 38 -13.73 -8.04 -22.66
N ALA A 39 -14.32 -9.07 -22.07
CA ALA A 39 -13.60 -10.19 -21.52
C ALA A 39 -14.24 -11.52 -21.94
N GLU A 40 -13.38 -12.47 -22.28
CA GLU A 40 -13.77 -13.85 -22.53
C GLU A 40 -13.86 -14.61 -21.20
N CYS A 41 -14.94 -15.34 -21.01
CA CYS A 41 -15.13 -16.25 -19.89
C CYS A 41 -14.95 -17.69 -20.37
N VAL A 42 -14.17 -18.47 -19.64
CA VAL A 42 -13.94 -19.88 -19.95
C VAL A 42 -14.78 -20.75 -19.02
N GLU A 43 -15.51 -21.72 -19.56
CA GLU A 43 -16.21 -22.70 -18.75
C GLU A 43 -15.21 -23.61 -18.02
N ILE A 44 -15.39 -23.77 -16.72
CA ILE A 44 -14.54 -24.63 -15.91
C ILE A 44 -15.25 -25.97 -15.73
N ALA A 45 -14.71 -27.01 -16.36
CA ALA A 45 -15.21 -28.37 -16.20
C ALA A 45 -14.90 -28.89 -14.79
N GLY A 46 -15.92 -29.33 -14.06
CA GLY A 46 -15.77 -29.97 -12.77
C GLY A 46 -17.10 -30.15 -12.05
N GLU A 47 -17.26 -31.27 -11.36
CA GLU A 47 -18.34 -31.45 -10.39
C GLU A 47 -17.96 -30.68 -9.12
N ASP A 48 -18.51 -29.48 -8.97
CA ASP A 48 -18.45 -28.74 -7.72
C ASP A 48 -19.73 -29.01 -6.93
N ALA A 49 -19.59 -29.42 -5.66
CA ALA A 49 -20.73 -29.73 -4.79
C ALA A 49 -21.62 -28.50 -4.53
N LEU A 50 -21.13 -27.29 -4.79
CA LEU A 50 -21.87 -26.03 -4.66
C LEU A 50 -22.72 -25.68 -5.88
N LEU A 51 -22.62 -26.44 -6.99
CA LEU A 51 -23.42 -26.24 -8.19
C LEU A 51 -24.77 -26.94 -8.07
N THR A 52 -25.83 -26.18 -8.35
CA THR A 52 -27.19 -26.72 -8.50
C THR A 52 -27.35 -27.31 -9.90
N PRO A 53 -28.20 -28.33 -10.10
CA PRO A 53 -28.52 -28.80 -11.46
C PRO A 53 -28.98 -27.66 -12.38
N GLY A 54 -28.36 -27.55 -13.56
CA GLY A 54 -28.62 -26.48 -14.52
C GLY A 54 -27.79 -25.21 -14.30
N GLU A 55 -26.76 -25.27 -13.45
CA GLU A 55 -25.73 -24.24 -13.29
C GLU A 55 -24.38 -24.74 -13.77
N LYS A 56 -23.51 -23.80 -14.15
CA LYS A 56 -22.12 -24.05 -14.51
C LYS A 56 -21.18 -22.97 -13.97
N LEU A 57 -19.89 -23.29 -13.91
CA LEU A 57 -18.85 -22.35 -13.54
C LEU A 57 -18.20 -21.72 -14.78
N VAL A 58 -18.07 -20.40 -14.75
CA VAL A 58 -17.30 -19.65 -15.75
C VAL A 58 -16.22 -18.81 -15.06
N GLU A 59 -15.02 -18.79 -15.63
CA GLU A 59 -13.88 -18.03 -15.14
C GLU A 59 -13.65 -16.78 -15.97
N LEU A 60 -13.67 -15.63 -15.30
CA LEU A 60 -13.26 -14.33 -15.82
C LEU A 60 -11.83 -14.04 -15.36
N LYS A 61 -10.95 -13.72 -16.31
CA LYS A 61 -9.64 -13.10 -16.03
C LYS A 61 -9.68 -11.64 -16.43
N LEU A 62 -9.45 -10.76 -15.47
CA LEU A 62 -9.45 -9.31 -15.64
C LEU A 62 -8.07 -8.77 -15.31
N ARG A 63 -7.52 -7.98 -16.22
CA ARG A 63 -6.29 -7.23 -16.01
C ARG A 63 -6.62 -5.78 -15.72
N VAL A 64 -6.16 -5.27 -14.57
CA VAL A 64 -6.30 -3.86 -14.20
C VAL A 64 -4.92 -3.24 -14.07
N SER A 65 -4.65 -2.25 -14.90
CA SER A 65 -3.42 -1.46 -14.85
C SER A 65 -3.64 -0.20 -14.03
N VAL A 66 -2.69 0.07 -13.15
CA VAL A 66 -2.60 1.29 -12.34
C VAL A 66 -1.37 2.04 -12.81
N HIS A 67 -1.53 3.30 -13.21
CA HIS A 67 -0.45 4.14 -13.74
C HIS A 67 -0.40 5.47 -13.00
N LEU A 68 0.79 5.84 -12.50
CA LEU A 68 1.01 7.13 -11.87
C LEU A 68 1.37 8.18 -12.95
N LEU A 69 0.49 9.16 -13.13
CA LEU A 69 0.69 10.25 -14.08
C LEU A 69 1.54 11.39 -13.50
N ALA A 70 1.42 11.65 -12.21
CA ALA A 70 2.16 12.68 -11.49
C ALA A 70 2.17 12.40 -9.97
N GLY A 71 3.09 13.02 -9.24
CA GLY A 71 3.23 12.88 -7.79
C GLY A 71 4.07 11.66 -7.39
N LYS A 72 3.83 11.11 -6.19
CA LYS A 72 4.54 9.93 -5.69
C LYS A 72 3.56 8.81 -5.39
N ILE A 73 3.86 7.59 -5.84
CA ILE A 73 3.04 6.42 -5.54
C ILE A 73 2.98 6.10 -4.04
N SER A 74 3.97 6.54 -3.26
CA SER A 74 3.97 6.42 -1.79
C SER A 74 2.85 7.19 -1.10
N ASP A 75 2.24 8.16 -1.77
CA ASP A 75 1.13 8.95 -1.24
C ASP A 75 -0.24 8.28 -1.52
N VAL A 76 -0.22 7.19 -2.31
CA VAL A 76 -1.35 6.28 -2.51
C VAL A 76 -1.22 5.13 -1.52
N GLU A 77 -2.19 5.00 -0.62
CA GLU A 77 -2.16 4.00 0.45
C GLU A 77 -2.91 2.73 0.06
N GLU A 78 -4.02 2.88 -0.68
CA GLU A 78 -4.90 1.78 -1.06
C GLU A 78 -5.43 1.95 -2.49
N VAL A 79 -5.36 0.88 -3.27
CA VAL A 79 -6.12 0.71 -4.51
C VAL A 79 -7.22 -0.32 -4.26
N ARG A 80 -8.47 0.09 -4.45
CA ARG A 80 -9.64 -0.78 -4.35
C ARG A 80 -10.18 -1.05 -5.74
N ILE A 81 -10.35 -2.32 -6.08
CA ILE A 81 -10.96 -2.79 -7.32
C ILE A 81 -12.21 -3.58 -6.96
N GLU A 82 -13.34 -3.22 -7.55
CA GLU A 82 -14.61 -3.94 -7.38
C GLU A 82 -15.06 -4.46 -8.73
N VAL A 83 -15.48 -5.72 -8.76
CA VAL A 83 -16.11 -6.36 -9.91
C VAL A 83 -17.48 -6.84 -9.44
N GLY A 84 -18.55 -6.23 -9.94
CA GLY A 84 -19.90 -6.56 -9.52
C GLY A 84 -20.84 -6.73 -10.70
N ASP A 85 -21.71 -7.73 -10.62
CA ASP A 85 -22.89 -7.81 -11.48
C ASP A 85 -23.90 -6.75 -11.02
N ARG A 86 -24.44 -5.97 -11.97
CA ARG A 86 -25.45 -4.95 -11.65
C ARG A 86 -26.83 -5.56 -11.43
N ASP A 87 -27.11 -6.66 -12.11
CA ASP A 87 -28.43 -7.28 -12.16
C ASP A 87 -28.53 -8.50 -11.22
N ASN A 88 -27.46 -8.81 -10.48
CA ASN A 88 -27.35 -9.95 -9.56
C ASN A 88 -27.77 -11.31 -10.19
N ARG A 89 -27.46 -11.51 -11.47
CA ARG A 89 -27.69 -12.75 -12.24
C ARG A 89 -26.57 -13.76 -12.08
N MET A 90 -25.36 -13.32 -11.74
CA MET A 90 -24.17 -14.14 -11.59
C MET A 90 -23.72 -14.15 -10.13
N ARG A 91 -23.47 -15.33 -9.57
CA ARG A 91 -22.99 -15.48 -8.19
C ARG A 91 -21.51 -15.80 -8.16
N VAL A 92 -20.74 -15.11 -7.35
CA VAL A 92 -19.30 -15.33 -7.16
C VAL A 92 -19.11 -16.66 -6.45
N HIS A 93 -18.37 -17.56 -7.09
CA HIS A 93 -17.93 -18.82 -6.50
C HIS A 93 -16.60 -18.67 -5.79
N SER A 94 -15.60 -18.12 -6.48
CA SER A 94 -14.26 -17.91 -5.96
C SER A 94 -13.54 -16.80 -6.70
N PHE A 95 -12.45 -16.32 -6.11
CA PHE A 95 -11.69 -15.21 -6.66
C PHE A 95 -10.22 -15.30 -6.28
N ALA A 96 -9.37 -14.71 -7.12
CA ALA A 96 -7.94 -14.56 -6.87
C ALA A 96 -7.49 -13.15 -7.28
N PRO A 97 -6.51 -12.56 -6.57
CA PRO A 97 -5.81 -13.08 -5.40
C PRO A 97 -6.72 -13.18 -4.15
N SER A 98 -6.53 -14.23 -3.36
CA SER A 98 -7.11 -14.32 -2.01
C SER A 98 -6.39 -13.36 -1.06
N THR A 99 -6.92 -13.17 0.15
CA THR A 99 -6.30 -12.29 1.14
C THR A 99 -4.86 -12.72 1.45
N GLN A 100 -3.89 -11.83 1.27
CA GLN A 100 -2.46 -12.05 1.50
C GLN A 100 -1.95 -11.14 2.60
N MET A 101 -1.15 -11.70 3.51
CA MET A 101 -0.50 -10.97 4.59
C MET A 101 1.01 -10.89 4.36
N ALA A 102 1.60 -9.69 4.47
CA ALA A 102 3.04 -9.50 4.45
C ALA A 102 3.53 -8.72 5.66
N SER A 103 4.76 -8.97 6.07
CA SER A 103 5.46 -8.18 7.09
C SER A 103 6.30 -7.11 6.40
N HIS A 104 6.40 -5.92 7.00
CA HIS A 104 7.34 -4.89 6.54
C HIS A 104 8.80 -5.24 6.88
N PHE A 105 9.01 -6.22 7.77
CA PHE A 105 10.31 -6.74 8.17
C PHE A 105 10.64 -8.01 7.38
N GLY A 106 11.85 -8.09 6.82
CA GLY A 106 12.32 -9.23 6.02
C GLY A 106 12.66 -10.50 6.82
N GLY A 107 12.49 -10.48 8.14
CA GLY A 107 12.71 -11.60 9.05
C GLY A 107 12.11 -11.31 10.43
N ASP A 108 12.24 -12.27 11.34
CA ASP A 108 11.82 -12.10 12.74
C ASP A 108 12.61 -11.00 13.43
N ILE A 109 11.96 -10.29 14.36
CA ILE A 109 12.61 -9.20 15.10
C ILE A 109 13.39 -9.84 16.25
N GLU A 110 14.72 -9.87 16.12
CA GLU A 110 15.63 -10.27 17.20
C GLU A 110 15.81 -9.07 18.15
N TRP A 111 15.28 -9.16 19.37
CA TRP A 111 15.53 -8.17 20.41
C TRP A 111 16.63 -8.70 21.34
N SER A 112 17.80 -8.06 21.34
CA SER A 112 18.82 -8.29 22.37
C SER A 112 18.63 -7.28 23.51
N LYS A 113 18.20 -7.76 24.69
CA LYS A 113 18.23 -6.97 25.91
C LYS A 113 19.51 -7.31 26.67
N THR A 114 20.54 -6.48 26.52
CA THR A 114 21.74 -6.58 27.35
C THR A 114 21.43 -5.90 28.69
N THR A 115 21.15 -6.68 29.72
CA THR A 115 21.15 -6.19 31.11
C THR A 115 22.56 -6.37 31.66
N GLU A 116 23.35 -5.30 31.70
CA GLU A 116 24.57 -5.27 32.51
C GLU A 116 24.21 -4.80 33.93
N GLU A 117 24.26 -5.70 34.92
CA GLU A 117 24.31 -5.30 36.32
C GLU A 117 25.73 -4.78 36.65
N GLY A 118 25.97 -3.52 36.31
CA GLY A 118 27.10 -2.77 36.82
C GLY A 118 26.78 -2.24 38.22
N HIS A 119 27.30 -2.87 39.27
CA HIS A 119 27.41 -2.21 40.57
C HIS A 119 28.45 -1.08 40.48
N SER A 120 28.04 0.09 39.96
CA SER A 120 28.80 1.31 40.19
C SER A 120 28.59 1.73 41.65
N LEU A 121 29.58 1.45 42.51
CA LEU A 121 29.71 2.07 43.82
C LEU A 121 29.82 3.58 43.60
N GLY A 122 28.69 4.28 43.74
CA GLY A 122 28.65 5.73 43.78
C GLY A 122 29.41 6.22 45.00
N ALA A 123 30.50 6.93 44.75
CA ALA A 123 31.19 7.73 45.75
C ALA A 123 30.21 8.77 46.32
N SER A 124 29.98 8.75 47.64
CA SER A 124 29.49 9.93 48.35
C SER A 124 30.57 10.39 49.32
N LEU A 125 30.88 11.66 49.17
CA LEU A 125 31.86 12.44 49.90
C LEU A 125 31.29 12.79 51.30
N GLY A 126 32.12 12.70 52.33
CA GLY A 126 31.95 13.48 53.57
C GLY A 126 31.34 12.72 54.76
N GLY A 127 32.15 12.53 55.80
CA GLY A 127 31.67 12.08 57.11
C GLY A 127 32.82 11.67 58.01
N GLU A 128 33.26 12.57 58.88
CA GLU A 128 34.23 12.30 59.94
C GLU A 128 33.65 11.30 60.95
N LEU A 129 34.42 10.26 61.28
CA LEU A 129 34.23 9.47 62.48
C LEU A 129 35.58 9.31 63.17
N PRO A 130 35.73 9.82 64.42
CA PRO A 130 36.95 9.63 65.18
C PRO A 130 36.93 8.23 65.81
N ALA A 131 38.01 7.48 65.64
CA ALA A 131 38.33 6.40 66.57
C ALA A 131 39.85 6.33 66.83
N PRO A 132 40.24 6.11 68.09
CA PRO A 132 41.57 6.39 68.60
C PRO A 132 42.51 5.19 68.45
N VAL A 133 43.79 5.48 68.64
CA VAL A 133 44.90 4.54 68.93
C VAL A 133 45.68 4.02 67.71
N GLY A 134 46.95 4.43 67.66
CA GLY A 134 48.07 3.57 67.26
C GLY A 134 48.46 3.65 65.80
N GLY A 135 49.38 4.57 65.47
CA GLY A 135 49.98 4.64 64.14
C GLY A 135 50.73 3.36 63.79
N LEU A 136 50.36 2.72 62.69
CA LEU A 136 51.19 1.78 61.95
C LEU A 136 50.80 1.84 60.47
N ILE A 137 51.77 2.18 59.63
CA ILE A 137 51.71 2.18 58.18
C ILE A 137 51.76 0.72 57.73
N ALA A 138 50.72 0.22 57.05
CA ALA A 138 50.73 -1.09 56.42
C ALA A 138 50.73 -0.93 54.90
N HIS A 139 51.89 -1.17 54.29
CA HIS A 139 52.03 -1.35 52.85
C HIS A 139 51.29 -2.62 52.43
N VAL A 140 50.24 -2.48 51.62
CA VAL A 140 49.52 -3.63 51.05
C VAL A 140 50.06 -3.90 49.65
N THR A 141 50.91 -4.92 49.57
CA THR A 141 51.33 -5.58 48.33
C THR A 141 50.11 -6.24 47.67
N PRO A 142 49.87 -6.09 46.36
CA PRO A 142 48.75 -6.76 45.71
C PRO A 142 49.10 -8.24 45.48
N THR A 143 48.45 -9.14 46.23
CA THR A 143 48.41 -10.57 45.90
C THR A 143 47.28 -10.83 44.91
N ILE A 144 47.63 -11.19 43.68
CA ILE A 144 46.72 -11.86 42.74
C ILE A 144 46.43 -13.25 43.31
N SER A 145 45.20 -13.48 43.74
CA SER A 145 44.64 -14.81 43.95
C SER A 145 43.37 -14.93 43.11
N GLY A 146 43.35 -15.95 42.23
CA GLY A 146 42.29 -16.17 41.26
C GLY A 146 40.91 -16.30 41.88
N GLY A 147 39.95 -15.61 41.28
CA GLY A 147 38.52 -15.85 41.45
C GLY A 147 37.92 -16.00 40.07
N THR A 148 37.61 -17.23 39.68
CA THR A 148 36.87 -17.55 38.45
C THR A 148 35.49 -16.90 38.56
N LYS A 149 35.33 -15.74 37.93
CA LYS A 149 34.04 -15.02 37.89
C LYS A 149 33.13 -15.76 36.92
N ASN A 150 32.23 -16.59 37.46
CA ASN A 150 31.18 -17.22 36.67
C ASN A 150 30.16 -16.14 36.28
N SER A 151 30.39 -15.51 35.13
CA SER A 151 29.44 -14.60 34.50
C SER A 151 28.40 -15.44 33.76
N GLU A 152 27.28 -15.74 34.39
CA GLU A 152 26.15 -16.36 33.70
C GLU A 152 25.43 -15.28 32.87
N THR A 153 25.86 -15.13 31.61
CA THR A 153 25.17 -14.31 30.62
C THR A 153 23.94 -15.08 30.13
N ILE A 154 22.81 -14.91 30.80
CA ILE A 154 21.52 -15.43 30.31
C ILE A 154 21.09 -14.58 29.11
N THR A 155 21.41 -15.04 27.91
CA THR A 155 20.92 -14.45 26.66
C THR A 155 19.54 -15.03 26.37
N GLU A 156 18.48 -14.39 26.87
CA GLU A 156 17.12 -14.73 26.44
C GLU A 156 16.88 -14.20 25.03
N LYS A 157 17.05 -15.06 24.02
CA LYS A 157 16.63 -14.79 22.64
C LYS A 157 15.12 -14.98 22.52
N GLN A 158 14.36 -13.92 22.72
CA GLN A 158 12.93 -13.92 22.35
C GLN A 158 12.79 -13.51 20.88
N LEU A 159 12.47 -14.50 20.04
CA LEU A 159 12.10 -14.32 18.66
C LEU A 159 10.67 -13.76 18.61
N ARG A 160 10.51 -12.46 18.31
CA ARG A 160 9.18 -11.89 18.12
C ARG A 160 8.80 -11.98 16.65
N LEU A 161 7.71 -12.69 16.36
CA LEU A 161 7.11 -12.73 15.03
C LEU A 161 6.77 -11.30 14.60
N ALA A 162 7.32 -10.89 13.46
CA ALA A 162 7.09 -9.56 12.92
C ALA A 162 5.59 -9.36 12.60
N PRO A 163 4.98 -8.21 12.95
CA PRO A 163 3.58 -7.93 12.61
C PRO A 163 3.34 -8.04 11.10
N LYS A 164 2.41 -8.93 10.71
CA LYS A 164 1.98 -9.08 9.32
C LYS A 164 0.73 -8.23 9.08
N PHE A 165 0.71 -7.48 8.00
CA PHE A 165 -0.39 -6.64 7.55
C PHE A 165 -0.97 -7.20 6.25
N ALA A 166 -2.28 -7.07 6.03
CA ALA A 166 -2.88 -7.48 4.77
C ALA A 166 -2.40 -6.55 3.65
N VAL A 167 -1.60 -7.09 2.72
CA VAL A 167 -1.14 -6.38 1.50
C VAL A 167 -2.20 -6.50 0.42
N VAL A 168 -2.94 -7.61 0.43
CA VAL A 168 -4.14 -7.79 -0.37
C VAL A 168 -5.24 -8.26 0.56
N ALA A 169 -6.37 -7.58 0.57
CA ALA A 169 -7.60 -8.06 1.19
C ALA A 169 -8.66 -8.23 0.11
N SER A 170 -9.28 -9.40 0.04
CA SER A 170 -10.32 -9.68 -0.95
C SER A 170 -11.51 -10.40 -0.32
N GLY A 171 -12.69 -10.16 -0.88
CA GLY A 171 -13.94 -10.68 -0.34
C GLY A 171 -15.11 -10.40 -1.27
N THR A 172 -16.26 -10.98 -0.96
CA THR A 172 -17.49 -10.74 -1.71
C THR A 172 -18.20 -9.45 -1.24
N ILE A 173 -18.99 -8.87 -2.15
CA ILE A 173 -19.93 -7.78 -1.90
C ILE A 173 -21.27 -8.12 -2.55
N GLY A 174 -22.34 -7.40 -2.16
CA GLY A 174 -23.64 -7.53 -2.81
C GLY A 174 -24.24 -8.93 -2.71
N GLN A 175 -24.15 -9.57 -1.53
CA GLN A 175 -24.68 -10.93 -1.31
C GLN A 175 -24.08 -11.98 -2.28
N GLU A 176 -22.75 -11.99 -2.40
CA GLU A 176 -22.03 -12.87 -3.33
C GLU A 176 -22.19 -12.51 -4.82
N HIS A 177 -22.78 -11.37 -5.19
CA HIS A 177 -22.88 -10.97 -6.62
C HIS A 177 -21.77 -10.03 -7.09
N GLY A 178 -20.79 -9.76 -6.23
CA GLY A 178 -19.57 -9.06 -6.59
C GLY A 178 -18.40 -9.44 -5.70
N VAL A 179 -17.23 -9.00 -6.11
CA VAL A 179 -15.97 -9.17 -5.39
C VAL A 179 -15.25 -7.84 -5.29
N PHE A 180 -14.54 -7.63 -4.19
CA PHE A 180 -13.61 -6.53 -4.03
C PHE A 180 -12.19 -7.06 -3.80
N PHE A 181 -11.22 -6.29 -4.26
CA PHE A 181 -9.79 -6.45 -4.00
C PHE A 181 -9.25 -5.12 -3.50
N LYS A 182 -8.72 -5.11 -2.28
CA LYS A 182 -8.02 -3.97 -1.69
C LYS A 182 -6.53 -4.29 -1.66
N LEU A 183 -5.79 -3.56 -2.47
CA LEU A 183 -4.34 -3.62 -2.57
C LEU A 183 -3.77 -2.49 -1.72
N ARG A 184 -2.84 -2.79 -0.82
CA ARG A 184 -2.17 -1.79 0.02
C ARG A 184 -0.71 -1.68 -0.36
N SER A 185 -0.19 -0.45 -0.33
CA SER A 185 1.24 -0.23 -0.51
C SER A 185 2.03 -0.95 0.57
N SER A 186 3.10 -1.64 0.22
CA SER A 186 4.04 -2.21 1.19
C SER A 186 5.47 -2.01 0.69
N SER A 187 6.47 -2.21 1.57
CA SER A 187 7.88 -2.18 1.16
C SER A 187 8.26 -3.28 0.15
N GLN A 188 7.41 -4.31 0.01
CA GLN A 188 7.64 -5.47 -0.84
C GLN A 188 6.74 -5.49 -2.10
N SER A 189 5.77 -4.58 -2.22
CA SER A 189 4.81 -4.57 -3.33
C SER A 189 4.44 -3.16 -3.76
N SER A 190 4.54 -2.89 -5.06
CA SER A 190 4.06 -1.64 -5.67
C SER A 190 2.55 -1.71 -5.94
N LEU A 191 1.86 -0.59 -5.74
CA LEU A 191 0.47 -0.42 -6.21
C LEU A 191 0.42 -0.10 -7.71
N GLU A 192 1.48 0.50 -8.24
CA GLU A 192 1.63 0.78 -9.66
C GLU A 192 2.00 -0.48 -10.44
N GLY A 193 1.47 -0.59 -11.66
CA GLY A 193 1.66 -1.74 -12.54
C GLY A 193 0.37 -2.47 -12.84
N THR A 194 0.51 -3.73 -13.24
CA THR A 194 -0.60 -4.55 -13.70
C THR A 194 -1.01 -5.56 -12.64
N HIS A 195 -2.29 -5.58 -12.29
CA HIS A 195 -2.89 -6.52 -11.36
C HIS A 195 -3.80 -7.49 -12.12
N ASP A 196 -3.42 -8.76 -12.12
CA ASP A 196 -4.22 -9.82 -12.71
C ASP A 196 -5.20 -10.36 -11.65
N LEU A 197 -6.50 -10.27 -11.96
CA LEU A 197 -7.60 -10.70 -11.11
C LEU A 197 -8.34 -11.84 -11.79
N THR A 198 -8.72 -12.85 -11.01
CA THR A 198 -9.57 -13.95 -11.47
C THR A 198 -10.84 -13.96 -10.65
N VAL A 199 -11.99 -14.07 -11.31
CA VAL A 199 -13.29 -14.24 -10.66
C VAL A 199 -13.99 -15.41 -11.33
N ARG A 200 -14.45 -16.38 -10.54
CA ARG A 200 -15.29 -17.47 -11.00
C ARG A 200 -16.72 -17.19 -10.60
N PHE A 201 -17.62 -17.30 -11.57
CA PHE A 201 -19.05 -17.12 -11.38
C PHE A 201 -19.80 -18.42 -11.59
N ILE A 202 -20.82 -18.65 -10.78
CA ILE A 202 -21.91 -19.59 -11.04
C ILE A 202 -22.93 -18.87 -11.90
N VAL A 203 -23.26 -19.48 -13.03
CA VAL A 203 -24.20 -18.96 -14.03
C VAL A 203 -25.14 -20.08 -14.51
N PRO A 204 -26.30 -19.75 -15.10
CA PRO A 204 -27.15 -20.77 -15.71
C PRO A 204 -26.44 -21.57 -16.80
N GLU A 205 -26.81 -22.83 -17.00
CA GLU A 205 -26.23 -23.74 -18.01
C GLU A 205 -26.20 -23.12 -19.42
N LYS A 206 -27.30 -22.44 -19.77
CA LYS A 206 -27.50 -21.77 -21.06
C LYS A 206 -26.88 -20.37 -21.14
N TRP A 207 -26.09 -19.97 -20.14
CA TRP A 207 -25.42 -18.68 -20.13
C TRP A 207 -24.40 -18.59 -21.27
N ARG A 208 -24.45 -17.47 -22.00
CA ARG A 208 -23.60 -17.18 -23.16
C ARG A 208 -22.77 -15.91 -22.99
N GLY A 209 -23.16 -15.03 -22.07
CA GLY A 209 -22.57 -13.71 -21.86
C GLY A 209 -23.43 -12.84 -20.94
N ASP A 210 -22.83 -11.80 -20.38
CA ASP A 210 -23.46 -10.81 -19.50
C ASP A 210 -22.59 -9.53 -19.47
N SER A 211 -22.79 -8.63 -18.52
CA SER A 211 -21.88 -7.52 -18.24
C SER A 211 -21.68 -7.32 -16.75
N VAL A 212 -20.45 -7.03 -16.36
CA VAL A 212 -20.10 -6.61 -15.00
C VAL A 212 -19.71 -5.14 -14.99
N ARG A 213 -19.82 -4.50 -13.83
CA ARG A 213 -19.25 -3.18 -13.58
C ARG A 213 -17.94 -3.36 -12.84
N VAL A 214 -16.87 -2.78 -13.39
CA VAL A 214 -15.57 -2.69 -12.73
C VAL A 214 -15.40 -1.26 -12.24
N CYS A 215 -15.09 -1.11 -10.95
CA CYS A 215 -14.77 0.18 -10.33
C CYS A 215 -13.41 0.11 -9.67
N CYS A 216 -12.54 1.06 -10.00
CA CYS A 216 -11.20 1.19 -9.45
C CYS A 216 -11.12 2.53 -8.70
N GLN A 217 -10.59 2.51 -7.48
CA GLN A 217 -10.43 3.70 -6.64
C GLN A 217 -9.03 3.71 -6.03
N ALA A 218 -8.33 4.83 -6.13
CA ALA A 218 -7.08 5.08 -5.41
C ALA A 218 -7.36 6.04 -4.26
N THR A 219 -6.92 5.68 -3.06
CA THR A 219 -7.06 6.52 -1.86
C THR A 219 -5.72 6.65 -1.14
N GLY A 220 -5.58 7.73 -0.39
CA GLY A 220 -4.43 7.97 0.47
C GLY A 220 -4.72 9.10 1.44
N THR A 221 -3.67 9.74 1.94
CA THR A 221 -3.81 10.87 2.85
C THR A 221 -3.28 12.16 2.25
N GLU A 222 -4.06 13.22 2.36
CA GLU A 222 -3.65 14.58 2.03
C GLU A 222 -3.43 15.36 3.33
N LYS A 223 -2.36 16.17 3.37
CA LYS A 223 -2.10 17.07 4.49
C LYS A 223 -2.76 18.42 4.21
N VAL A 224 -3.86 18.68 4.91
CA VAL A 224 -4.56 19.95 4.87
C VAL A 224 -4.22 20.72 6.14
N PHE A 225 -3.40 21.77 6.01
CA PHE A 225 -2.76 22.49 7.12
C PHE A 225 -1.96 21.57 8.07
N TRP A 226 -2.41 21.40 9.32
CA TRP A 226 -1.81 20.54 10.34
C TRP A 226 -2.52 19.20 10.50
N MET A 227 -3.59 18.92 9.73
CA MET A 227 -4.37 17.69 9.83
C MET A 227 -4.15 16.80 8.59
N LYS A 228 -4.10 15.48 8.81
CA LYS A 228 -4.16 14.49 7.73
C LYS A 228 -5.63 14.14 7.49
N GLN A 229 -6.07 14.21 6.24
CA GLN A 229 -7.40 13.80 5.83
C GLN A 229 -7.29 12.71 4.78
N GLN A 230 -8.24 11.77 4.77
CA GLN A 230 -8.31 10.76 3.73
C GLN A 230 -8.81 11.41 2.44
N ALA A 231 -8.09 11.18 1.35
CA ALA A 231 -8.40 11.69 0.03
C ALA A 231 -8.60 10.53 -0.96
N THR A 232 -9.48 10.75 -1.94
CA THR A 232 -9.60 9.87 -3.11
C THR A 232 -8.88 10.55 -4.27
N TRP A 233 -7.78 9.95 -4.71
CA TRP A 233 -6.90 10.49 -5.75
C TRP A 233 -7.43 10.20 -7.16
N ALA A 234 -8.07 9.05 -7.33
CA ALA A 234 -8.67 8.66 -8.60
C ALA A 234 -9.84 7.71 -8.37
N HIS A 235 -10.83 7.78 -9.27
CA HIS A 235 -11.96 6.86 -9.29
C HIS A 235 -12.45 6.67 -10.73
N THR A 236 -12.42 5.43 -11.21
CA THR A 236 -12.83 5.07 -12.57
C THR A 236 -13.76 3.87 -12.52
N CYS A 237 -14.94 3.98 -13.11
CA CYS A 237 -15.85 2.86 -13.27
C CYS A 237 -16.21 2.66 -14.73
N GLY A 238 -16.34 1.40 -15.15
CA GLY A 238 -16.70 1.06 -16.52
C GLY A 238 -17.40 -0.29 -16.60
N PRO A 239 -18.26 -0.50 -17.61
CA PRO A 239 -18.76 -1.83 -17.90
C PRO A 239 -17.67 -2.70 -18.53
N VAL A 240 -17.73 -4.00 -18.25
CA VAL A 240 -16.99 -5.03 -18.96
C VAL A 240 -18.00 -6.04 -19.49
N ALA A 241 -18.09 -6.16 -20.81
CA ALA A 241 -18.95 -7.13 -21.47
C ALA A 241 -18.29 -8.50 -21.43
N LEU A 242 -19.03 -9.51 -21.00
CA LEU A 242 -18.60 -10.89 -20.86
C LEU A 242 -19.21 -11.73 -21.98
N TYR A 243 -18.44 -12.66 -22.52
CA TYR A 243 -18.94 -13.67 -23.44
C TYR A 243 -18.28 -15.02 -23.18
N LEU A 244 -18.99 -16.11 -23.46
CA LEU A 244 -18.46 -17.46 -23.32
C LEU A 244 -17.46 -17.78 -24.43
N ALA A 245 -16.30 -18.34 -24.07
CA ALA A 245 -15.29 -18.77 -25.02
C ALA A 245 -15.87 -19.72 -26.08
N GLY A 246 -15.52 -19.49 -27.34
CA GLY A 246 -16.06 -20.25 -28.48
C GLY A 246 -17.43 -19.77 -29.00
N ASP A 247 -18.12 -18.87 -28.31
CA ASP A 247 -19.41 -18.32 -28.78
C ASP A 247 -19.22 -17.03 -29.59
N ALA A 248 -19.15 -17.18 -30.92
CA ALA A 248 -18.91 -16.06 -31.84
C ALA A 248 -20.04 -15.02 -31.84
N GLU A 249 -21.29 -15.44 -31.67
CA GLU A 249 -22.44 -14.53 -31.66
C GLU A 249 -22.47 -13.72 -30.36
N ALA A 250 -22.22 -14.37 -29.21
CA ALA A 250 -22.11 -13.67 -27.93
C ALA A 250 -20.93 -12.69 -27.93
N ARG A 251 -19.79 -13.07 -28.51
CA ARG A 251 -18.65 -12.17 -28.71
C ARG A 251 -19.04 -10.92 -29.52
N GLN A 252 -19.76 -11.10 -30.61
CA GLN A 252 -20.21 -9.96 -31.42
C GLN A 252 -21.23 -9.08 -30.68
N ALA A 253 -22.10 -9.67 -29.87
CA ALA A 253 -23.02 -8.93 -29.01
C ALA A 253 -22.26 -8.09 -27.96
N ALA A 254 -21.24 -8.65 -27.32
CA ALA A 254 -20.38 -7.95 -26.38
C ALA A 254 -19.66 -6.74 -27.02
N ILE A 255 -19.11 -6.92 -28.23
CA ILE A 255 -18.49 -5.83 -29.00
C ILE A 255 -19.49 -4.70 -29.29
N ARG A 256 -20.71 -5.04 -29.73
CA ARG A 256 -21.76 -4.05 -29.98
C ARG A 256 -22.20 -3.31 -28.71
N TYR A 257 -22.29 -4.01 -27.59
CA TYR A 257 -22.67 -3.41 -26.31
C TYR A 257 -21.67 -2.33 -25.86
N VAL A 258 -20.37 -2.63 -25.95
CA VAL A 258 -19.32 -1.66 -25.57
C VAL A 258 -19.30 -0.46 -26.53
N SER A 259 -19.27 -0.72 -27.83
CA SER A 259 -19.22 0.35 -28.85
C SER A 259 -20.47 1.24 -28.86
N GLY A 260 -21.64 0.71 -28.48
CA GLY A 260 -22.85 1.52 -28.29
C GLY A 260 -22.78 2.45 -27.08
N LYS A 261 -22.04 2.07 -26.03
CA LYS A 261 -21.94 2.82 -24.77
C LYS A 261 -20.85 3.89 -24.79
N GLU A 262 -19.88 3.81 -25.69
CA GLU A 262 -18.90 4.88 -25.93
C GLU A 262 -19.48 6.05 -26.76
N ARG A 263 -20.67 5.87 -27.36
CA ARG A 263 -21.30 6.87 -28.25
C ARG A 263 -22.45 7.66 -27.61
N GLY A 264 -22.86 7.32 -26.38
CA GLY A 264 -23.95 7.98 -25.66
C GLY A 264 -23.45 8.63 -24.38
#